data_AF-A0A0N1AXU5-F1
#
_entry.id   AF-A0A0N1AXU5-F1
#
_cell.length_a   1.000
_cell.length_b   1.000
_cell.length_c   1.000
_cell.angle_alpha   90.00
_cell.angle_beta   90.00
_cell.angle_gamma   90.00
#
_symmetry.space_group_name_H-M   'P 1'
#
loop_
_entity.id
_entity.type
_entity.pdbx_description
1 polymer ?
#
loop_
_entity_poly.entity_id
_entity_poly.type
_entity_poly.pdbx_seq_one_letter_code
_entity_poly.pdbx_strand_id
1 'polypeptide(L)'
;MLSKSRFNPASGISDFWNEIRKPTPYRWPILALSIMPVALILYWAMGSTVYGEPERPRITYITTLDAARTDAEIMAENRANQEIKDLREAERERVAARKREMYKALGAAAGMNVEEIERKAEAERAAEAAAEAKRREELSKRAAESAGQ
;
A
#
# COMPACT_ATOMS: atom_id res chain seq x y z
N MET A 1 16.03 -15.13 63.43
CA MET A 1 15.93 -13.73 63.92
C MET A 1 15.54 -12.76 62.79
N LEU A 2 14.49 -13.06 62.00
CA LEU A 2 13.99 -12.20 60.91
C LEU A 2 12.74 -11.39 61.29
N SER A 3 12.16 -11.64 62.47
CA SER A 3 10.91 -11.01 62.94
C SER A 3 10.99 -9.48 63.12
N LYS A 4 12.20 -8.92 63.32
CA LYS A 4 12.46 -7.48 63.42
C LYS A 4 13.29 -6.92 62.24
N SER A 5 13.20 -7.53 61.06
CA SER A 5 13.77 -6.95 59.84
C SER A 5 12.86 -5.84 59.32
N ARG A 6 13.41 -4.67 58.97
CA ARG A 6 12.70 -3.54 58.34
C ARG A 6 12.07 -3.89 56.99
N PHE A 7 12.46 -5.02 56.41
CA PHE A 7 11.94 -5.55 55.14
C PHE A 7 10.99 -6.74 55.36
N ASN A 8 10.42 -6.90 56.56
CA ASN A 8 9.44 -7.94 56.83
C ASN A 8 8.06 -7.57 56.23
N PRO A 9 7.53 -8.30 55.25
CA PRO A 9 6.24 -7.96 54.63
C PRO A 9 5.06 -8.12 55.61
N ALA A 10 5.21 -8.93 56.66
CA ALA A 10 4.15 -9.16 57.63
C ALA A 10 3.82 -7.92 58.46
N SER A 11 4.81 -7.08 58.79
CA SER A 11 4.56 -5.83 59.52
C SER A 11 3.85 -4.80 58.63
N GLY A 12 4.22 -4.71 57.35
CA GLY A 12 3.56 -3.80 56.40
C GLY A 12 2.08 -4.12 56.19
N ILE A 13 1.72 -5.40 56.11
CA ILE A 13 0.31 -5.83 56.03
C ILE A 13 -0.46 -5.48 57.30
N SER A 14 0.16 -5.68 58.47
CA SER A 14 -0.44 -5.32 59.77
C SER A 14 -0.68 -3.82 59.89
N ASP A 15 0.29 -2.99 59.48
CA ASP A 15 0.19 -1.53 59.53
C ASP A 15 -0.90 -1.01 58.59
N PHE A 16 -0.97 -1.56 57.37
CA PHE A 16 -2.03 -1.26 56.41
C PHE A 16 -3.42 -1.61 56.94
N TRP A 17 -3.56 -2.79 57.57
CA TRP A 17 -4.83 -3.25 58.14
C TRP A 17 -5.29 -2.39 59.33
N ASN A 18 -4.34 -1.95 60.15
CA ASN A 18 -4.59 -1.00 61.23
C ASN A 18 -5.08 0.35 60.70
N GLU A 19 -4.51 0.86 59.61
CA GLU A 19 -4.94 2.12 58.98
C GLU A 19 -6.34 2.01 58.38
N ILE A 20 -6.62 0.93 57.65
CA ILE A 20 -7.94 0.69 57.03
C ILE A 20 -9.07 0.58 58.05
N ARG A 21 -8.79 -0.03 59.21
CA ARG A 21 -9.80 -0.22 60.27
C ARG A 21 -10.14 1.06 61.04
N LYS A 22 -9.37 2.14 60.89
CA LYS A 22 -9.67 3.41 61.55
C LYS A 22 -11.07 3.91 61.14
N PRO A 23 -11.86 4.42 62.10
CA PRO A 23 -13.20 4.94 61.83
C PRO A 23 -13.11 6.36 61.26
N THR A 24 -12.67 6.49 60.01
CA THR A 24 -12.70 7.77 59.29
C THR A 24 -13.98 7.85 58.42
N PRO A 25 -14.70 8.98 58.44
CA PRO A 25 -16.00 9.10 57.77
C PRO A 25 -15.93 8.96 56.24
N TYR A 26 -14.80 9.31 55.62
CA TYR A 26 -14.63 9.35 54.16
C TYR A 26 -13.74 8.25 53.56
N ARG A 27 -13.39 7.19 54.31
CA ARG A 27 -12.50 6.11 53.83
C ARG A 27 -12.96 5.46 52.52
N TRP A 28 -14.23 5.07 52.44
CA TRP A 28 -14.79 4.37 51.30
C TRP A 28 -14.98 5.29 50.08
N PRO A 29 -15.51 6.53 50.24
CA PRO A 29 -15.57 7.50 49.15
C PRO A 29 -14.20 7.81 48.52
N ILE A 30 -13.18 8.08 49.33
CA ILE A 30 -11.83 8.41 48.83
C ILE A 30 -11.19 7.20 48.14
N LEU A 31 -11.34 6.00 48.72
CA LEU A 31 -10.84 4.77 48.13
C LEU A 31 -11.50 4.48 46.78
N ALA A 32 -12.83 4.62 46.70
CA ALA A 32 -13.58 4.45 45.46
C ALA A 32 -13.14 5.46 44.39
N LEU A 33 -13.00 6.74 44.77
CA LEU A 33 -12.52 7.80 43.88
C LEU A 33 -11.11 7.52 43.37
N SER A 34 -10.23 6.96 44.21
CA SER A 34 -8.85 6.63 43.86
C SER A 34 -8.74 5.46 42.89
N ILE A 35 -9.62 4.47 43.02
CA ILE A 35 -9.64 3.27 42.16
C ILE A 35 -10.34 3.55 40.81
N MET A 36 -11.25 4.53 40.76
CA MET A 36 -12.09 4.82 39.60
C MET A 36 -11.32 4.98 38.27
N PRO A 37 -10.21 5.75 38.17
CA PRO A 37 -9.52 5.95 36.90
C PRO A 37 -8.94 4.64 36.34
N VAL A 38 -8.37 3.80 37.20
CA VAL A 38 -7.79 2.50 36.80
C VAL A 38 -8.90 1.54 36.37
N ALA A 39 -9.99 1.47 37.15
CA ALA A 39 -11.13 0.63 36.82
C ALA A 39 -11.76 1.01 35.47
N LEU A 40 -11.86 2.31 35.16
CA LEU A 40 -12.35 2.81 33.87
C LEU A 40 -11.47 2.38 32.70
N ILE A 41 -10.15 2.50 32.84
CA ILE A 41 -9.20 2.08 31.79
C ILE A 41 -9.30 0.59 31.54
N LEU A 42 -9.35 -0.23 32.61
CA LEU A 42 -9.47 -1.68 32.49
C LEU A 42 -10.82 -2.09 31.89
N TYR A 43 -11.91 -1.44 32.30
CA TYR A 43 -13.24 -1.66 31.72
C TYR A 43 -13.25 -1.36 30.21
N TRP A 44 -12.65 -0.24 29.81
CA TRP A 44 -12.52 0.13 28.40
C TRP A 44 -11.66 -0.88 27.61
N ALA A 45 -10.50 -1.27 28.15
CA ALA A 45 -9.60 -2.22 27.51
C ALA A 45 -10.24 -3.60 27.30
N MET A 46 -11.07 -4.06 28.24
CA MET A 46 -11.78 -5.35 28.15
C MET A 46 -12.78 -5.41 26.98
N GLY A 47 -13.26 -4.25 26.50
CA GLY A 47 -14.17 -4.17 25.35
C GLY A 47 -13.49 -4.28 23.98
N SER A 48 -12.15 -4.36 23.93
CA SER A 48 -11.43 -4.46 22.66
C SER A 48 -11.52 -5.89 22.10
N THR A 49 -12.18 -6.03 20.95
CA THR A 49 -12.15 -7.26 20.17
C THR A 49 -10.98 -7.16 19.19
N VAL A 50 -9.95 -7.98 19.40
CA VAL A 50 -8.87 -8.13 18.43
C VAL A 50 -9.30 -9.22 17.45
N TYR A 51 -9.72 -8.81 16.26
CA TYR A 51 -9.92 -9.76 15.16
C TYR A 51 -8.55 -10.31 14.77
N GLY A 52 -8.39 -11.63 14.83
CA GLY A 52 -7.19 -12.29 14.32
C GLY A 52 -6.97 -11.96 12.85
N GLU A 53 -5.71 -12.01 12.39
CA GLU A 53 -5.42 -11.87 10.96
C GLU A 53 -6.27 -12.86 10.16
N PRO A 54 -6.96 -12.42 9.09
CA PRO A 54 -7.77 -13.31 8.29
C PRO A 54 -6.91 -14.44 7.71
N GLU A 55 -7.45 -15.66 7.68
CA GLU A 55 -6.78 -16.79 7.03
C GLU A 55 -6.45 -16.43 5.58
N ARG A 56 -5.21 -16.73 5.15
CA ARG A 56 -4.79 -16.50 3.77
C ARG A 56 -5.72 -17.27 2.82
N PRO A 57 -6.19 -16.66 1.74
CA PRO A 57 -7.08 -17.33 0.80
C PRO A 57 -6.35 -18.52 0.13
N ARG A 58 -7.05 -19.64 -0.02
CA ARG A 58 -6.57 -20.76 -0.84
C ARG A 58 -6.82 -20.43 -2.32
N ILE A 59 -5.75 -20.29 -3.09
CA ILE A 59 -5.82 -20.00 -4.53
C ILE A 59 -5.68 -21.32 -5.30
N THR A 60 -6.69 -21.66 -6.11
CA THR A 60 -6.61 -22.77 -7.07
C THR A 60 -6.29 -22.19 -8.45
N TYR A 61 -5.11 -22.53 -8.97
CA TYR A 61 -4.74 -22.14 -10.34
C TYR A 61 -5.36 -23.10 -11.35
N ILE A 62 -6.10 -22.56 -12.31
CA ILE A 62 -6.60 -23.29 -13.48
C ILE A 62 -5.66 -22.96 -14.62
N THR A 63 -4.81 -23.90 -15.02
CA THR A 63 -3.89 -23.75 -16.15
C THR A 63 -4.43 -24.46 -17.38
N THR A 64 -4.32 -23.82 -18.54
CA THR A 64 -4.61 -24.41 -19.86
C THR A 64 -3.39 -25.06 -20.50
N LEU A 65 -2.21 -24.84 -19.91
CA LEU A 65 -0.94 -25.33 -20.41
C LEU A 65 -0.55 -26.60 -19.63
N ASP A 66 0.01 -27.57 -20.34
CA ASP A 66 0.52 -28.81 -19.76
C ASP A 66 1.63 -28.50 -18.73
N ALA A 67 1.53 -29.10 -17.55
CA ALA A 67 2.50 -28.92 -16.47
C ALA A 67 3.82 -29.64 -16.72
N ALA A 68 3.85 -30.64 -17.61
CA ALA A 68 5.02 -31.44 -17.96
C ALA A 68 5.75 -30.93 -19.21
N ARG A 69 5.30 -29.82 -19.82
CA ARG A 69 5.97 -29.24 -20.99
C ARG A 69 7.41 -28.84 -20.66
N THR A 70 8.31 -29.09 -21.59
CA THR A 70 9.73 -28.79 -21.44
C THR A 70 10.02 -27.32 -21.77
N ASP A 71 11.11 -26.77 -21.21
CA ASP A 71 11.54 -25.41 -21.52
C ASP A 71 11.80 -25.20 -23.02
N ALA A 72 12.25 -26.24 -23.72
CA ALA A 72 12.47 -26.20 -25.17
C ALA A 72 11.15 -26.00 -25.94
N GLU A 73 10.09 -26.70 -25.54
CA GLU A 73 8.75 -26.55 -26.13
C GLU A 73 8.17 -25.16 -25.83
N ILE A 74 8.35 -24.64 -24.60
CA ILE A 74 7.93 -23.28 -24.23
C ILE A 74 8.62 -22.24 -25.11
N MET A 75 9.94 -22.36 -25.31
CA MET A 75 10.70 -21.41 -26.12
C MET A 75 10.27 -21.46 -27.59
N ALA A 76 10.01 -22.66 -28.13
CA ALA A 76 9.54 -22.82 -29.50
C ALA A 76 8.15 -22.19 -29.69
N GLU A 77 7.22 -22.46 -28.77
CA GLU A 77 5.87 -21.87 -28.77
C GLU A 77 5.93 -20.34 -28.67
N ASN A 78 6.75 -19.81 -27.77
CA ASN A 78 6.92 -18.37 -27.60
C ASN A 78 7.48 -17.70 -28.85
N ARG A 79 8.46 -18.32 -29.53
CA ARG A 79 9.02 -17.77 -30.76
C ARG A 79 7.99 -17.71 -31.88
N ALA A 80 7.22 -18.78 -32.08
CA ALA A 80 6.15 -18.82 -33.06
C ALA A 80 5.07 -17.76 -32.77
N ASN A 81 4.70 -17.62 -31.49
CA ASN A 81 3.75 -16.60 -31.06
C ASN A 81 4.29 -15.17 -31.25
N GLN A 82 5.61 -14.97 -31.06
CA GLN A 82 6.24 -13.67 -31.28
C GLN A 82 6.19 -13.27 -32.75
N GLU A 83 6.51 -14.19 -33.66
CA GLU A 83 6.44 -13.91 -35.11
C GLU A 83 5.02 -13.50 -35.54
N ILE A 84 4.00 -14.19 -35.04
CA ILE A 84 2.60 -13.83 -35.32
C ILE A 84 2.25 -12.45 -34.74
N LYS A 85 2.75 -12.12 -33.56
CA LYS A 85 2.54 -10.79 -32.94
C LYS A 85 3.20 -9.70 -33.78
N ASP A 86 4.44 -9.91 -34.21
CA ASP A 86 5.21 -8.95 -34.99
C ASP A 86 4.53 -8.68 -36.34
N LEU A 87 4.05 -9.73 -37.03
CA LEU A 87 3.29 -9.59 -38.28
C LEU A 87 2.00 -8.78 -38.09
N ARG A 88 1.26 -9.05 -37.01
CA ARG A 88 0.03 -8.30 -36.69
C ARG A 88 0.32 -6.85 -36.33
N GLU A 89 1.43 -6.60 -35.65
CA GLU A 89 1.85 -5.25 -35.28
C GLU A 89 2.26 -4.44 -36.51
N ALA A 90 3.09 -5.01 -37.39
CA ALA A 90 3.45 -4.40 -38.66
C ALA A 90 2.21 -4.04 -39.50
N GLU A 91 1.21 -4.93 -39.55
CA GLU A 91 -0.04 -4.65 -40.26
C GLU A 91 -0.85 -3.53 -39.59
N ARG A 92 -0.94 -3.52 -38.25
CA ARG A 92 -1.60 -2.44 -37.51
C ARG A 92 -0.91 -1.10 -37.73
N GLU A 93 0.41 -1.06 -37.74
CA GLU A 93 1.18 0.15 -38.02
C GLU A 93 0.95 0.65 -39.43
N ARG A 94 0.95 -0.25 -40.42
CA ARG A 94 0.63 0.07 -41.82
C ARG A 94 -0.78 0.68 -41.94
N VAL A 95 -1.77 0.06 -41.31
CA VAL A 95 -3.15 0.56 -41.30
C VAL A 95 -3.25 1.89 -40.58
N ALA A 96 -2.56 2.06 -39.44
CA ALA A 96 -2.56 3.30 -38.68
C ALA A 96 -1.90 4.45 -39.48
N ALA A 97 -0.78 4.18 -40.15
CA ALA A 97 -0.12 5.14 -41.03
C ALA A 97 -1.07 5.59 -42.16
N ARG A 98 -1.69 4.62 -42.85
CA ARG A 98 -2.68 4.92 -43.90
C ARG A 98 -3.86 5.71 -43.38
N LYS A 99 -4.39 5.38 -42.19
CA LYS A 99 -5.46 6.15 -41.56
C LYS A 99 -5.04 7.60 -41.30
N ARG A 100 -3.85 7.82 -40.73
CA ARG A 100 -3.32 9.18 -40.50
C ARG A 100 -3.23 9.96 -41.81
N GLU A 101 -2.66 9.37 -42.85
CA GLU A 101 -2.57 9.99 -44.19
C GLU A 101 -3.95 10.35 -44.74
N MET A 102 -4.92 9.44 -44.65
CA MET A 102 -6.29 9.71 -45.09
C MET A 102 -6.95 10.86 -44.32
N TYR A 103 -6.77 10.93 -43.00
CA TYR A 103 -7.31 12.03 -42.20
C TYR A 103 -6.63 13.37 -42.50
N LYS A 104 -5.30 13.37 -42.73
CA LYS A 104 -4.56 14.55 -43.19
C LYS A 104 -5.11 15.03 -44.54
N ALA A 105 -5.26 14.12 -45.50
CA ALA A 105 -5.79 14.44 -46.83
C ALA A 105 -7.22 14.98 -46.76
N LEU A 106 -8.09 14.37 -45.95
CA LEU A 106 -9.45 14.85 -45.72
C LEU A 106 -9.46 16.25 -45.09
N GLY A 107 -8.59 16.50 -44.11
CA GLY A 107 -8.47 17.79 -43.46
C GLY A 107 -8.02 18.90 -44.41
N ALA A 108 -7.02 18.61 -45.25
CA ALA A 108 -6.56 19.52 -46.29
C ALA A 108 -7.67 19.81 -47.32
N ALA A 109 -8.41 18.78 -47.77
CA ALA A 109 -9.53 18.94 -48.69
C ALA A 109 -10.70 19.73 -48.09
N ALA A 110 -10.91 19.64 -46.77
CA ALA A 110 -11.89 20.44 -46.02
C ALA A 110 -11.42 21.87 -45.72
N GLY A 111 -10.23 22.27 -46.17
CA GLY A 111 -9.68 23.62 -46.02
C GLY A 111 -8.92 23.88 -44.71
N MET A 112 -8.55 22.84 -43.94
CA MET A 112 -7.73 22.99 -42.74
C MET A 112 -6.22 23.04 -43.08
N ASN A 113 -5.46 23.86 -42.35
CA ASN A 113 -3.99 23.89 -42.46
C ASN A 113 -3.36 22.77 -41.61
N VAL A 114 -3.23 21.59 -42.20
CA VAL A 114 -2.75 20.37 -41.53
C VAL A 114 -1.29 20.49 -41.08
N GLU A 115 -0.44 21.16 -41.86
CA GLU A 115 0.99 21.36 -41.53
C GLU A 115 1.17 22.21 -40.27
N GLU A 116 0.38 23.28 -40.14
CA GLU A 116 0.40 24.13 -38.95
C GLU A 116 -0.07 23.36 -37.71
N ILE A 117 -1.12 22.54 -37.85
CA ILE A 117 -1.66 21.71 -36.77
C ILE A 117 -0.62 20.69 -36.31
N GLU A 118 0.07 20.02 -37.23
CA GLU A 118 1.10 19.05 -36.90
C GLU A 118 2.29 19.68 -36.17
N ARG A 119 2.77 20.83 -36.65
CA ARG A 119 3.86 21.57 -36.01
C ARG A 119 3.50 21.99 -34.58
N LYS A 120 2.26 22.45 -34.35
CA LYS A 120 1.77 22.79 -33.01
C LYS A 120 1.70 21.54 -32.11
N ALA A 121 1.18 20.44 -32.63
CA ALA A 121 1.07 19.17 -31.90
C ALA A 121 2.45 18.55 -31.57
N GLU A 122 3.45 18.74 -32.43
CA GLU A 122 4.84 18.32 -32.14
C GLU A 122 5.48 19.16 -31.03
N ALA A 123 5.29 20.48 -31.08
CA ALA A 123 5.79 21.38 -30.04
C ALA A 123 5.16 21.06 -28.66
N GLU A 124 3.85 20.78 -28.64
CA GLU A 124 3.14 20.39 -27.43
C GLU A 124 3.63 19.03 -26.89
N ARG A 125 3.75 18.01 -27.73
CA ARG A 125 4.28 16.68 -27.33
C ARG A 125 5.70 16.77 -26.80
N ALA A 126 6.56 17.60 -27.40
CA ALA A 126 7.93 17.80 -26.93
C ALA A 126 7.97 18.49 -25.56
N ALA A 127 7.10 19.49 -25.34
CA ALA A 127 6.98 20.17 -24.05
C ALA A 127 6.45 19.23 -22.96
N GLU A 128 5.45 18.40 -23.28
CA GLU A 128 4.90 17.41 -22.35
C GLU A 128 5.93 16.34 -21.99
N ALA A 129 6.64 15.78 -22.97
CA ALA A 129 7.70 14.81 -22.73
C ALA A 129 8.83 15.37 -21.84
N ALA A 130 9.22 16.63 -22.04
CA ALA A 130 10.21 17.31 -21.21
C ALA A 130 9.71 17.52 -19.77
N ALA A 131 8.42 17.85 -19.60
CA ALA A 131 7.81 17.99 -18.28
C ALA A 131 7.71 16.64 -17.56
N GLU A 132 7.34 15.56 -18.25
CA GLU A 132 7.32 14.21 -17.70
C GLU A 132 8.70 13.72 -17.30
N ALA A 133 9.72 13.96 -18.11
CA ALA A 133 11.10 13.59 -17.80
C ALA A 133 11.57 14.27 -16.50
N LYS A 134 11.33 15.58 -16.36
CA LYS A 134 11.63 16.33 -15.13
C LYS A 134 10.88 15.75 -13.93
N ARG A 135 9.58 15.44 -14.09
CA ARG A 135 8.77 14.86 -13.01
C ARG A 135 9.30 13.48 -12.58
N ARG A 136 9.72 12.64 -13.53
CA ARG A 136 10.33 11.33 -13.25
C ARG A 136 11.66 11.48 -12.51
N GLU A 137 12.49 12.44 -12.91
CA GLU A 137 13.75 12.75 -12.22
C GLU A 137 13.50 13.22 -10.78
N GLU A 138 12.57 14.13 -10.56
CA GLU A 138 12.19 14.61 -9.21
C GLU A 138 11.68 13.47 -8.31
N LEU A 139 10.84 12.58 -8.85
CA LEU A 139 10.35 11.41 -8.14
C LEU A 139 11.49 10.43 -7.80
N SER A 140 12.43 10.22 -8.72
CA SER A 140 13.60 9.36 -8.50
C SER A 140 14.54 9.91 -7.42
N LYS A 141 14.75 11.24 -7.38
CA LYS A 141 15.55 11.91 -6.34
C LYS A 141 14.90 11.80 -4.97
N ARG A 142 13.58 12.05 -4.87
CA ARG A 142 12.82 11.88 -3.63
C ARG A 142 12.85 10.44 -3.11
N ALA A 143 12.73 9.47 -4.02
CA ALA A 143 12.82 8.05 -3.65
C ALA A 143 14.22 7.69 -3.10
N ALA A 144 15.29 8.20 -3.72
CA ALA A 144 16.66 8.01 -3.24
C ALA A 144 16.91 8.66 -1.87
N GLU A 145 16.37 9.86 -1.63
CA GLU A 145 16.46 10.56 -0.34
C GLU A 145 15.70 9.81 0.78
N SER A 146 14.55 9.19 0.46
CA SER A 146 13.79 8.38 1.43
C SER A 146 14.41 7.02 1.75
N ALA A 147 15.26 6.48 0.88
CA ALA A 147 15.92 5.18 1.07
C ALA A 147 17.27 5.29 1.80
N GLY A 148 17.78 6.51 2.01
CA GLY A 148 19.02 6.81 2.73
C GLY A 148 18.84 7.26 4.18
N GLN A 149 17.60 7.25 4.71
CA GLN A 149 17.25 7.46 6.12
C GLN A 149 16.83 6.12 6.75
#